data_AF-A0A9P1FQA8-F1
#
_entry.id   AF-A0A9P1FQA8-F1
#
_cell.length_a   1.000
_cell.length_b   1.000
_cell.length_c   1.000
_cell.angle_alpha   90.00
_cell.angle_beta   90.00
_cell.angle_gamma   90.00
#
_symmetry.space_group_name_H-M   'P 1'
#
loop_
_entity.id
_entity.type
_entity.pdbx_description
1 polymer ?
#
loop_
_entity_poly.entity_id
_entity_poly.type
_entity_poly.pdbx_seq_one_letter_code
_entity_poly.pdbx_strand_id
1 'polypeptide(L)'
;SHRIPTVPTVLPAMLRISLVSGRSTAVNFDDQISLGEVKAFAQRDLRVGFLRLSCGGRILDPKQTAAEAGLKDGDCVTGIVQEAQLAATSRAFAIHCHNPAVNVVTWGHVHYGADDHSTVLGDQRSGRNVTAIQANLSAFAAILDDGAVVAWGDPRAGGDYSLVRHRLTNVIAIQATDEAFAALRSDGQVVAWGSQRHGGLSLDVLPALRNVTQIQATQSAFAALRSDGFVSAWGDDACGGNTRLVQFDLKKVTHIQSTNGAFAAIREHGSVVTWGAKMCGGDSHSVQPLLHNVKKIQSNRYAFAALKADGSVVTWGAQSRGGNSLAVQASLVNVQEIQATDYAFAAILADRTVVVWGDPQHGGSFTSGILDPNSISEIRNVAAIQSTKSAFAAILADGSVVSWGWPDHGGDSWEVQDRLKDVKQIQSNNFAFAALLGDGSVVTWGNAGYGGDSSAVEHRLRGPVVKIQATQTAFAAILADGAVVTWGYDSEGGSSSPVERDLIYI
;
A
#
# COMPACT_ATOMS: atom_id res chain seq x y z
N SER A 1 49.43 59.37 -6.19
CA SER A 1 49.05 58.09 -5.56
C SER A 1 47.54 57.97 -5.49
N HIS A 2 46.89 57.49 -6.56
CA HIS A 2 45.47 57.16 -6.51
C HIS A 2 45.31 55.74 -5.93
N ARG A 3 44.80 55.65 -4.70
CA ARG A 3 44.31 54.38 -4.15
C ARG A 3 42.89 54.16 -4.65
N ILE A 4 42.71 53.12 -5.45
CA ILE A 4 41.41 52.55 -5.79
C ILE A 4 40.85 51.94 -4.49
N PRO A 5 39.58 52.21 -4.10
CA PRO A 5 38.97 51.53 -2.96
C PRO A 5 38.72 50.06 -3.35
N THR A 6 39.42 49.14 -2.70
CA THR A 6 39.06 47.72 -2.73
C THR A 6 37.76 47.56 -1.97
N VAL A 7 36.65 47.37 -2.70
CA VAL A 7 35.41 46.85 -2.12
C VAL A 7 35.75 45.46 -1.54
N PRO A 8 35.56 45.21 -0.24
CA PRO A 8 35.73 43.88 0.30
C PRO A 8 34.70 42.98 -0.38
N THR A 9 35.16 42.05 -1.20
CA THR A 9 34.33 40.97 -1.69
C THR A 9 34.09 40.08 -0.47
N VAL A 10 33.00 40.33 0.26
CA VAL A 10 32.55 39.44 1.33
C VAL A 10 32.23 38.12 0.64
N LEU A 11 33.06 37.10 0.87
CA LEU A 11 32.77 35.76 0.39
C LEU A 11 31.43 35.34 1.00
N PRO A 12 30.50 34.79 0.19
CA PRO A 12 29.22 34.31 0.73
C PRO A 12 29.51 33.24 1.77
N ALA A 13 28.82 33.31 2.91
CA ALA A 13 28.95 32.30 3.95
C ALA A 13 28.53 30.93 3.39
N MET A 14 29.28 29.89 3.74
CA MET A 14 29.08 28.53 3.24
C MET A 14 28.82 27.55 4.37
N LEU A 15 27.81 26.70 4.17
CA LEU A 15 27.55 25.52 4.98
C LEU A 15 27.98 24.27 4.23
N ARG A 16 28.79 23.42 4.89
CA ARG A 16 29.15 22.11 4.35
C ARG A 16 28.18 21.06 4.88
N ILE A 17 27.47 20.38 3.99
CA ILE A 17 26.58 19.27 4.35
C ILE A 17 27.24 17.96 3.95
N SER A 18 27.48 17.08 4.92
CA SER A 18 28.14 15.79 4.73
C SER A 18 27.23 14.64 5.15
N LEU A 19 27.14 13.61 4.31
CA LEU A 19 26.48 12.37 4.66
C LEU A 19 27.42 11.47 5.45
N VAL A 20 26.85 10.53 6.21
CA VAL A 20 27.61 9.48 6.92
C VAL A 20 28.43 8.62 5.95
N SER A 21 28.01 8.53 4.67
CA SER A 21 28.74 7.86 3.60
C SER A 21 30.00 8.60 3.12
N GLY A 22 30.25 9.82 3.61
CA GLY A 22 31.39 10.66 3.23
C GLY A 22 31.17 11.57 2.01
N ARG A 23 30.02 11.44 1.32
CA ARG A 23 29.62 12.38 0.25
C ARG A 23 29.24 13.72 0.86
N SER A 24 29.64 14.83 0.24
CA SER A 24 29.37 16.17 0.77
C SER A 24 29.06 17.19 -0.32
N THR A 25 28.27 18.19 0.04
CA THR A 25 28.01 19.38 -0.79
C THR A 25 28.21 20.65 0.04
N ALA A 26 28.27 21.79 -0.63
CA ALA A 26 28.35 23.10 -0.01
C ALA A 26 27.24 24.00 -0.56
N VAL A 27 26.56 24.70 0.33
CA VAL A 27 25.51 25.66 -0.03
C VAL A 27 25.90 27.04 0.49
N ASN A 28 25.77 28.04 -0.38
CA ASN A 28 25.84 29.43 0.06
C ASN A 28 24.57 29.75 0.86
N PHE A 29 24.72 30.43 1.98
CA PHE A 29 23.59 30.80 2.82
C PHE A 29 23.69 32.23 3.32
N ASP A 30 22.53 32.75 3.71
CA ASP A 30 22.40 33.94 4.54
C ASP A 30 21.69 33.57 5.85
N ASP A 31 21.64 34.51 6.79
CA ASP A 31 21.03 34.30 8.11
C ASP A 31 19.53 33.98 8.04
N GLN A 32 18.85 34.26 6.93
CA GLN A 32 17.41 34.11 6.75
C GLN A 32 17.03 32.83 5.98
N ILE A 33 17.98 32.13 5.36
CA ILE A 33 17.68 30.87 4.67
C ILE A 33 17.01 29.91 5.64
N SER A 34 15.92 29.28 5.21
CA SER A 34 15.30 28.23 5.99
C SER A 34 16.15 26.97 5.93
N LEU A 35 16.19 26.21 7.03
CA LEU A 35 16.89 24.92 7.04
C LEU A 35 16.22 23.89 6.11
N GLY A 36 14.94 24.07 5.80
CA GLY A 36 14.24 23.31 4.75
C GLY A 36 14.78 23.58 3.34
N GLU A 37 15.13 24.82 3.00
CA GLU A 37 15.77 25.14 1.71
C GLU A 37 17.19 24.58 1.62
N VAL A 38 17.97 24.67 2.71
CA VAL A 38 19.31 24.06 2.82
C VAL A 38 19.23 22.54 2.62
N LYS A 39 18.25 21.91 3.27
CA LYS A 39 17.94 20.48 3.12
C LYS A 39 17.59 20.13 1.68
N ALA A 40 16.65 20.86 1.07
CA ALA A 40 16.20 20.62 -0.31
C ALA A 40 17.36 20.73 -1.31
N PHE A 41 18.23 21.73 -1.13
CA PHE A 41 19.45 21.87 -1.91
C PHE A 41 20.35 20.64 -1.77
N ALA A 42 20.61 20.22 -0.53
CA ALA A 42 21.48 19.07 -0.25
C ALA A 42 20.95 17.78 -0.87
N GLN A 43 19.64 17.53 -0.77
CA GLN A 43 18.99 16.36 -1.36
C GLN A 43 19.16 16.30 -2.88
N ARG A 44 18.94 17.43 -3.56
CA ARG A 44 19.09 17.54 -5.01
C ARG A 44 20.53 17.35 -5.47
N ASP A 45 21.47 18.04 -4.83
CA ASP A 45 22.89 17.99 -5.21
C ASP A 45 23.52 16.63 -4.91
N LEU A 46 23.18 16.05 -3.75
CA LEU A 46 23.64 14.72 -3.35
C LEU A 46 22.78 13.59 -3.93
N ARG A 47 21.69 13.87 -4.65
CA ARG A 47 20.74 12.85 -5.15
C ARG A 47 20.42 11.80 -4.09
N VAL A 48 20.01 12.28 -2.92
CA VAL A 48 19.55 11.45 -1.82
C VAL A 48 18.13 11.85 -1.44
N GLY A 49 17.36 10.87 -0.97
CA GLY A 49 15.99 11.06 -0.53
C GLY A 49 15.89 11.98 0.69
N PHE A 50 14.83 11.83 1.46
CA PHE A 50 14.55 12.69 2.62
C PHE A 50 15.74 12.78 3.58
N LEU A 51 16.24 14.00 3.80
CA LEU A 51 17.37 14.27 4.67
C LEU A 51 16.94 14.87 5.99
N ARG A 52 17.53 14.38 7.07
CA ARG A 52 17.52 15.02 8.37
C ARG A 52 18.85 15.70 8.62
N LEU A 53 18.82 16.97 8.97
CA LEU A 53 20.02 17.75 9.27
C LEU A 53 20.33 17.74 10.77
N SER A 54 21.60 17.56 11.10
CA SER A 54 22.12 17.63 12.46
C SER A 54 23.41 18.44 12.52
N CYS A 55 23.58 19.23 13.58
CA CYS A 55 24.83 19.92 13.87
C CYS A 55 25.19 19.71 15.35
N GLY A 56 26.41 19.24 15.62
CA GLY A 56 26.89 19.00 16.99
C GLY A 56 26.04 18.00 17.80
N GLY A 57 25.40 17.02 17.15
CA GLY A 57 24.50 16.05 17.80
C GLY A 57 23.08 16.57 18.08
N ARG A 58 22.81 17.85 17.82
CA ARG A 58 21.46 18.43 17.85
C ARG A 58 20.80 18.26 16.49
N ILE A 59 19.52 17.93 16.49
CA ILE A 59 18.70 17.88 15.28
C ILE A 59 18.19 19.28 14.96
N LEU A 60 18.29 19.66 13.70
CA LEU A 60 17.85 20.96 13.21
C LEU A 60 16.40 20.88 12.72
N ASP A 61 15.57 21.84 13.13
CA ASP A 61 14.18 21.96 12.68
C ASP A 61 14.14 22.64 11.30
N PRO A 62 13.57 22.01 10.25
CA PRO A 62 13.47 22.59 8.91
C PRO A 62 12.76 23.95 8.86
N LYS A 63 11.90 24.25 9.84
CA LYS A 63 11.15 25.53 9.92
C LYS A 63 11.99 26.68 10.49
N GLN A 64 13.12 26.39 11.12
CA GLN A 64 14.02 27.42 11.64
C GLN A 64 14.89 28.00 10.52
N THR A 65 15.32 29.24 10.71
CA THR A 65 16.37 29.88 9.90
C THR A 65 17.76 29.43 10.34
N ALA A 66 18.75 29.62 9.47
CA ALA A 66 20.16 29.37 9.82
C ALA A 66 20.60 30.15 11.07
N ALA A 67 20.15 31.39 11.24
CA ALA A 67 20.45 32.22 12.41
C ALA A 67 19.78 31.69 13.70
N GLU A 68 18.51 31.27 13.65
CA GLU A 68 17.82 30.66 14.80
C GLU A 68 18.47 29.34 15.22
N ALA A 69 19.01 28.60 14.26
CA ALA A 69 19.79 27.41 14.52
C ALA A 69 21.23 27.70 14.99
N GLY A 70 21.67 28.96 14.97
CA GLY A 70 23.01 29.39 15.39
C GLY A 70 24.13 28.90 14.47
N LEU A 71 23.83 28.62 13.20
CA LEU A 71 24.80 28.17 12.21
C LEU A 71 25.70 29.31 11.74
N LYS A 72 26.98 29.00 11.52
CA LYS A 72 28.01 29.96 11.11
C LYS A 72 28.74 29.47 9.86
N ASP A 73 29.44 30.41 9.22
CA ASP A 73 30.32 30.11 8.09
C ASP A 73 31.34 29.02 8.45
N GLY A 74 31.42 27.99 7.60
CA GLY A 74 32.31 26.84 7.80
C GLY A 74 31.76 25.73 8.71
N ASP A 75 30.56 25.87 9.28
CA ASP A 75 29.95 24.79 10.05
C ASP A 75 29.72 23.54 9.19
N CYS A 76 29.94 22.38 9.82
CA CYS A 76 29.69 21.08 9.20
C CYS A 76 28.37 20.51 9.69
N VAL A 77 27.40 20.44 8.80
CA VAL A 77 26.09 19.83 9.04
C VAL A 77 26.14 18.38 8.57
N THR A 78 25.71 17.46 9.42
CA THR A 78 25.55 16.05 9.07
C THR A 78 24.16 15.81 8.50
N GLY A 79 24.09 15.27 7.29
CA GLY A 79 22.86 14.79 6.68
C GLY A 79 22.64 13.30 6.97
N ILE A 80 21.51 12.96 7.56
CA ILE A 80 21.08 11.58 7.85
C ILE A 80 19.93 11.26 6.91
N VAL A 81 20.11 10.28 6.03
CA VAL A 81 19.06 9.84 5.08
C VAL A 81 17.96 9.12 5.84
N GLN A 82 16.71 9.47 5.57
CA GLN A 82 15.51 8.88 6.12
C GLN A 82 14.77 8.08 5.05
N GLU A 83 14.13 7.00 5.49
CA GLU A 83 13.20 6.25 4.65
C GLU A 83 11.80 6.84 4.79
N ALA A 84 11.20 7.18 3.65
CA ALA A 84 9.82 7.62 3.59
C ALA A 84 8.87 6.45 3.35
N GLN A 85 7.78 6.47 4.11
CA GLN A 85 6.68 5.53 3.97
C GLN A 85 5.45 6.27 3.43
N LEU A 86 4.90 5.74 2.33
CA LEU A 86 3.67 6.18 1.70
C LEU A 86 2.54 5.23 2.10
N ALA A 87 1.41 5.80 2.50
CA ALA A 87 0.13 5.12 2.70
C ALA A 87 -0.94 5.81 1.84
N ALA A 88 -2.02 5.11 1.52
CA ALA A 88 -3.11 5.65 0.71
C ALA A 88 -4.47 5.11 1.15
N THR A 89 -5.49 5.97 1.18
CA THR A 89 -6.90 5.56 1.13
C THR A 89 -7.33 5.36 -0.32
N SER A 90 -8.62 5.20 -0.58
CA SER A 90 -9.10 5.14 -1.97
C SER A 90 -8.81 6.42 -2.75
N ARG A 91 -8.73 7.60 -2.11
CA ARG A 91 -8.64 8.90 -2.79
C ARG A 91 -7.68 9.90 -2.16
N ALA A 92 -6.84 9.47 -1.22
CA ALA A 92 -5.85 10.34 -0.60
C ALA A 92 -4.56 9.57 -0.30
N PHE A 93 -3.44 10.29 -0.30
CA PHE A 93 -2.15 9.80 0.14
C PHE A 93 -1.78 10.39 1.50
N ALA A 94 -0.94 9.66 2.22
CA ALA A 94 -0.22 10.12 3.40
C ALA A 94 1.24 9.70 3.25
N ILE A 95 2.17 10.63 3.44
CA ILE A 95 3.61 10.33 3.48
C ILE A 95 4.17 10.71 4.85
N HIS A 96 5.07 9.90 5.38
CA HIS A 96 5.80 10.21 6.60
C HIS A 96 7.25 9.71 6.56
N CYS A 97 8.12 10.41 7.27
CA CYS A 97 9.50 10.02 7.56
C CYS A 97 9.65 9.79 9.07
N HIS A 98 10.54 8.88 9.48
CA HIS A 98 10.87 8.67 10.90
C HIS A 98 11.51 9.94 11.52
N ASN A 99 10.70 10.83 12.10
CA ASN A 99 11.12 12.10 12.68
C ASN A 99 10.37 12.42 14.00
N PRO A 100 11.08 12.74 15.11
CA PRO A 100 10.45 13.11 16.40
C PRO A 100 9.59 14.36 16.36
N ALA A 101 9.64 15.14 15.28
CA ALA A 101 8.58 16.06 14.91
C ALA A 101 7.71 15.38 13.85
N VAL A 102 6.50 14.94 14.22
CA VAL A 102 5.55 14.28 13.31
C VAL A 102 5.27 15.21 12.12
N ASN A 103 5.72 14.84 10.93
CA ASN A 103 5.28 15.47 9.69
C ASN A 103 4.67 14.38 8.81
N VAL A 104 3.42 13.97 9.11
CA VAL A 104 2.60 13.29 8.11
C VAL A 104 2.04 14.38 7.21
N VAL A 105 2.31 14.30 5.92
CA VAL A 105 1.68 15.18 4.93
C VAL A 105 0.68 14.36 4.15
N THR A 106 -0.54 14.89 4.03
CA THR A 106 -1.66 14.23 3.36
C THR A 106 -2.15 15.07 2.20
N TRP A 107 -2.57 14.44 1.11
CA TRP A 107 -3.18 15.15 -0.02
C TRP A 107 -4.16 14.25 -0.78
N GLY A 108 -5.04 14.85 -1.60
CA GLY A 108 -6.13 14.19 -2.31
C GLY A 108 -7.52 14.68 -1.88
N HIS A 109 -8.50 13.78 -1.83
CA HIS A 109 -9.89 14.17 -1.51
C HIS A 109 -10.08 14.41 0.00
N VAL A 110 -10.68 15.55 0.35
CA VAL A 110 -10.88 16.01 1.74
C VAL A 110 -11.60 14.98 2.63
N HIS A 111 -12.78 14.51 2.22
CA HIS A 111 -13.54 13.46 2.92
C HIS A 111 -12.88 12.07 2.97
N TYR A 112 -11.65 11.94 2.46
CA TYR A 112 -10.88 10.72 2.43
C TYR A 112 -9.55 10.86 3.20
N GLY A 113 -9.41 11.93 3.99
CA GLY A 113 -8.28 12.16 4.90
C GLY A 113 -7.21 13.11 4.37
N ALA A 114 -7.48 13.86 3.29
CA ALA A 114 -6.48 14.73 2.65
C ALA A 114 -6.32 16.11 3.30
N ASP A 115 -7.38 16.72 3.84
CA ASP A 115 -7.37 18.08 4.39
C ASP A 115 -7.06 18.16 5.87
N ASP A 116 -6.86 17.02 6.53
CA ASP A 116 -6.78 16.98 7.98
C ASP A 116 -5.36 17.16 8.54
N HIS A 117 -4.61 18.05 7.89
CA HIS A 117 -3.34 18.56 8.42
C HIS A 117 -3.51 18.97 9.90
N SER A 118 -4.65 19.56 10.28
CA SER A 118 -4.88 20.10 11.63
C SER A 118 -5.08 19.07 12.75
N THR A 119 -5.70 17.90 12.50
CA THR A 119 -5.89 16.87 13.54
C THR A 119 -4.64 16.02 13.75
N VAL A 120 -3.85 15.78 12.70
CA VAL A 120 -2.47 15.25 12.82
C VAL A 120 -1.59 16.26 13.57
N LEU A 121 -1.77 17.56 13.31
CA LEU A 121 -1.08 18.67 14.01
C LEU A 121 -1.52 18.83 15.48
N GLY A 122 -2.73 18.40 15.86
CA GLY A 122 -3.28 18.58 17.21
C GLY A 122 -2.55 17.82 18.32
N ASP A 123 -1.89 16.69 17.98
CA ASP A 123 -1.06 15.90 18.90
C ASP A 123 0.45 16.26 18.81
N GLN A 124 0.81 17.30 18.04
CA GLN A 124 2.21 17.74 17.80
C GLN A 124 2.90 18.43 18.97
N ARG A 125 2.34 18.34 20.18
CA ARG A 125 2.98 18.88 21.39
C ARG A 125 3.72 17.81 22.22
N SER A 126 3.74 16.55 21.78
CA SER A 126 4.26 15.44 22.60
C SER A 126 5.52 14.73 22.08
N GLY A 127 6.01 15.03 20.87
CA GLY A 127 7.27 14.45 20.35
C GLY A 127 7.25 12.94 20.04
N ARG A 128 6.06 12.38 19.75
CA ARG A 128 5.84 10.94 19.47
C ARG A 128 5.92 10.65 17.98
N ASN A 129 6.53 9.54 17.56
CA ASN A 129 6.72 9.23 16.13
C ASN A 129 5.62 8.33 15.58
N VAL A 130 5.25 8.48 14.31
CA VAL A 130 4.41 7.50 13.59
C VAL A 130 5.27 6.31 13.18
N THR A 131 4.80 5.10 13.48
CA THR A 131 5.47 3.83 13.16
C THR A 131 4.77 3.04 12.06
N ALA A 132 3.45 3.21 11.92
CA ALA A 132 2.66 2.60 10.86
C ALA A 132 1.40 3.41 10.59
N ILE A 133 0.92 3.41 9.33
CA ILE A 133 -0.35 4.00 8.93
C ILE A 133 -1.18 2.94 8.23
N GLN A 134 -2.40 2.74 8.70
CA GLN A 134 -3.42 1.91 8.06
C GLN A 134 -4.53 2.82 7.49
N ALA A 135 -5.14 2.41 6.39
CA ALA A 135 -6.24 3.12 5.74
C ALA A 135 -7.42 2.20 5.49
N ASN A 136 -8.64 2.75 5.53
CA ASN A 136 -9.81 2.17 4.90
C ASN A 136 -10.19 2.96 3.64
N LEU A 137 -11.44 2.86 3.16
CA LEU A 137 -11.82 3.60 1.95
C LEU A 137 -11.67 5.10 2.13
N SER A 138 -11.96 5.69 3.29
CA SER A 138 -12.10 7.14 3.48
C SER A 138 -11.49 7.72 4.78
N ALA A 139 -10.78 6.92 5.56
CA ALA A 139 -10.10 7.35 6.78
C ALA A 139 -8.74 6.66 6.94
N PHE A 140 -7.88 7.29 7.74
CA PHE A 140 -6.57 6.77 8.14
C PHE A 140 -6.51 6.57 9.65
N ALA A 141 -5.64 5.65 10.08
CA ALA A 141 -5.26 5.46 11.47
C ALA A 141 -3.74 5.20 11.55
N ALA A 142 -3.04 6.01 12.33
CA ALA A 142 -1.60 5.90 12.56
C ALA A 142 -1.31 5.33 13.95
N ILE A 143 -0.40 4.36 14.02
CA ILE A 143 0.19 3.84 15.26
C ILE A 143 1.41 4.70 15.59
N LEU A 144 1.52 5.13 16.83
CA LEU A 144 2.65 5.89 17.36
C LEU A 144 3.69 4.96 18.01
N ASP A 145 4.90 5.46 18.26
CA ASP A 145 6.01 4.73 18.88
C ASP A 145 5.76 4.32 20.35
N ASP A 146 4.89 5.04 21.05
CA ASP A 146 4.36 4.66 22.37
C ASP A 146 3.18 3.67 22.29
N GLY A 147 2.78 3.27 21.08
CA GLY A 147 1.64 2.39 20.82
C GLY A 147 0.27 3.06 20.94
N ALA A 148 0.19 4.40 21.05
CA ALA A 148 -1.06 5.12 20.92
C ALA A 148 -1.52 5.20 19.44
N VAL A 149 -2.79 5.56 19.21
CA VAL A 149 -3.34 5.72 17.85
C VAL A 149 -3.94 7.10 17.66
N VAL A 150 -3.72 7.66 16.46
CA VAL A 150 -4.41 8.85 15.95
C VAL A 150 -5.13 8.46 14.67
N ALA A 151 -6.40 8.85 14.52
CA ALA A 151 -7.17 8.64 13.29
C ALA A 151 -7.72 9.97 12.76
N TRP A 152 -7.92 10.04 11.44
CA TRP A 152 -8.43 11.21 10.72
C TRP A 152 -9.12 10.80 9.40
N GLY A 153 -9.85 11.71 8.74
CA GLY A 153 -10.66 11.44 7.55
C GLY A 153 -12.17 11.42 7.84
N ASP A 154 -13.00 10.70 7.06
CA ASP A 154 -14.47 10.67 7.29
C ASP A 154 -14.77 10.21 8.72
N PRO A 155 -15.43 11.04 9.56
CA PRO A 155 -15.75 10.69 10.93
C PRO A 155 -16.53 9.38 11.08
N ARG A 156 -17.43 9.08 10.13
CA ARG A 156 -18.26 7.85 10.14
C ARG A 156 -17.47 6.61 9.78
N ALA A 157 -16.40 6.78 8.99
CA ALA A 157 -15.49 5.70 8.62
C ALA A 157 -14.39 5.44 9.67
N GLY A 158 -14.47 6.08 10.84
CA GLY A 158 -13.48 5.93 11.90
C GLY A 158 -12.41 7.02 11.94
N GLY A 159 -12.59 8.12 11.19
CA GLY A 159 -11.82 9.35 11.40
C GLY A 159 -12.05 9.96 12.79
N ASP A 160 -13.26 9.80 13.36
CA ASP A 160 -13.53 10.12 14.77
C ASP A 160 -13.30 8.87 15.64
N TYR A 161 -12.28 8.96 16.51
CA TYR A 161 -11.90 7.92 17.45
C TYR A 161 -12.04 8.36 18.92
N SER A 162 -12.65 9.53 19.17
CA SER A 162 -12.74 10.17 20.49
C SER A 162 -13.31 9.24 21.58
N LEU A 163 -14.33 8.45 21.24
CA LEU A 163 -14.99 7.50 22.14
C LEU A 163 -14.08 6.33 22.58
N VAL A 164 -13.12 5.94 21.75
CA VAL A 164 -12.23 4.80 21.99
C VAL A 164 -10.79 5.20 22.30
N ARG A 165 -10.45 6.49 22.19
CA ARG A 165 -9.09 7.03 22.35
C ARG A 165 -8.36 6.50 23.59
N HIS A 166 -9.03 6.47 24.74
CA HIS A 166 -8.46 6.00 26.00
C HIS A 166 -8.11 4.49 26.01
N ARG A 167 -8.67 3.70 25.09
CA ARG A 167 -8.40 2.26 24.93
C ARG A 167 -7.36 1.95 23.85
N LEU A 168 -7.06 2.91 22.98
CA LEU A 168 -6.08 2.76 21.89
C LEU A 168 -4.67 3.05 22.41
N THR A 169 -4.19 2.17 23.28
CA THR A 169 -2.86 2.20 23.90
C THR A 169 -2.18 0.86 23.75
N ASN A 170 -0.84 0.85 23.63
CA ASN A 170 -0.04 -0.34 23.35
C ASN A 170 -0.53 -1.14 22.13
N VAL A 171 -1.04 -0.44 21.11
CA VAL A 171 -1.49 -1.00 19.84
C VAL A 171 -0.28 -1.43 19.03
N ILE A 172 -0.36 -2.64 18.47
CA ILE A 172 0.71 -3.24 17.68
C ILE A 172 0.32 -3.48 16.22
N ALA A 173 -0.98 -3.49 15.91
CA ALA A 173 -1.49 -3.63 14.55
C ALA A 173 -2.91 -3.03 14.44
N ILE A 174 -3.25 -2.54 13.25
CA ILE A 174 -4.60 -2.09 12.90
C ILE A 174 -5.01 -2.83 11.62
N GLN A 175 -6.24 -3.35 11.62
CA GLN A 175 -6.90 -3.86 10.43
C GLN A 175 -8.11 -2.99 10.10
N ALA A 176 -8.53 -3.00 8.84
CA ALA A 176 -9.59 -2.14 8.36
C ALA A 176 -10.58 -2.90 7.46
N THR A 177 -11.87 -2.63 7.66
CA THR A 177 -12.93 -2.90 6.67
C THR A 177 -13.08 -1.65 5.79
N ASP A 178 -14.09 -1.58 4.94
CA ASP A 178 -14.29 -0.41 4.07
C ASP A 178 -14.55 0.90 4.86
N GLU A 179 -15.19 0.82 6.02
CA GLU A 179 -15.59 1.99 6.83
C GLU A 179 -15.33 1.82 8.35
N ALA A 180 -14.50 0.87 8.77
CA ALA A 180 -14.17 0.70 10.19
C ALA A 180 -12.74 0.20 10.40
N PHE A 181 -12.27 0.33 11.64
CA PHE A 181 -10.96 -0.16 12.07
C PHE A 181 -11.09 -1.10 13.25
N ALA A 182 -10.12 -2.00 13.38
CA ALA A 182 -9.90 -2.85 14.54
C ALA A 182 -8.42 -2.85 14.93
N ALA A 183 -8.11 -2.30 16.10
CA ALA A 183 -6.76 -2.28 16.67
C ALA A 183 -6.53 -3.52 17.53
N LEU A 184 -5.42 -4.21 17.28
CA LEU A 184 -4.88 -5.26 18.12
C LEU A 184 -3.85 -4.66 19.10
N ARG A 185 -4.08 -4.87 20.39
CA ARG A 185 -3.18 -4.47 21.47
C ARG A 185 -2.19 -5.58 21.78
N SER A 186 -1.03 -5.21 22.33
CA SER A 186 0.02 -6.15 22.77
C SER A 186 -0.42 -7.14 23.86
N ASP A 187 -1.47 -6.81 24.62
CA ASP A 187 -2.11 -7.69 25.60
C ASP A 187 -3.12 -8.68 24.97
N GLY A 188 -3.25 -8.68 23.64
CA GLY A 188 -4.17 -9.53 22.89
C GLY A 188 -5.63 -9.09 22.95
N GLN A 189 -5.93 -7.87 23.42
CA GLN A 189 -7.26 -7.27 23.33
C GLN A 189 -7.49 -6.58 21.98
N VAL A 190 -8.75 -6.44 21.59
CA VAL A 190 -9.17 -5.76 20.36
C VAL A 190 -10.07 -4.56 20.66
N VAL A 191 -9.81 -3.45 19.99
CA VAL A 191 -10.63 -2.23 20.04
C VAL A 191 -11.08 -1.90 18.62
N ALA A 192 -12.38 -1.95 18.36
CA ALA A 192 -12.96 -1.56 17.08
C ALA A 192 -13.61 -0.17 17.16
N TRP A 193 -13.59 0.58 16.05
CA TRP A 193 -14.28 1.88 15.91
C TRP A 193 -14.60 2.18 14.43
N GLY A 194 -15.45 3.18 14.20
CA GLY A 194 -15.97 3.55 12.88
C GLY A 194 -17.41 3.07 12.67
N SER A 195 -17.77 2.77 11.43
CA SER A 195 -19.14 2.45 11.01
C SER A 195 -19.61 1.15 11.67
N GLN A 196 -20.70 1.20 12.45
CA GLN A 196 -21.27 0.01 13.12
C GLN A 196 -21.65 -1.08 12.12
N ARG A 197 -22.18 -0.70 10.94
CA ARG A 197 -22.53 -1.64 9.86
C ARG A 197 -21.33 -2.32 9.24
N HIS A 198 -20.12 -1.82 9.48
CA HIS A 198 -18.87 -2.36 8.95
C HIS A 198 -17.96 -2.93 10.04
N GLY A 199 -18.51 -3.24 11.22
CA GLY A 199 -17.75 -3.84 12.33
C GLY A 199 -17.06 -2.85 13.26
N GLY A 200 -17.40 -1.56 13.18
CA GLY A 200 -16.89 -0.52 14.09
C GLY A 200 -17.35 -0.66 15.55
N LEU A 201 -18.24 -1.61 15.86
CA LEU A 201 -18.59 -2.00 17.23
C LEU A 201 -18.32 -3.49 17.43
N SER A 202 -17.60 -3.82 18.50
CA SER A 202 -17.27 -5.21 18.89
C SER A 202 -17.87 -5.63 20.23
N LEU A 203 -18.76 -4.82 20.82
CA LEU A 203 -19.27 -5.00 22.19
C LEU A 203 -19.84 -6.40 22.44
N ASP A 204 -20.60 -6.93 21.48
CA ASP A 204 -21.27 -8.23 21.61
C ASP A 204 -20.31 -9.43 21.65
N VAL A 205 -19.09 -9.26 21.13
CA VAL A 205 -18.06 -10.31 21.06
C VAL A 205 -16.87 -10.04 21.98
N LEU A 206 -16.84 -8.91 22.69
CA LEU A 206 -15.74 -8.52 23.58
C LEU A 206 -15.26 -9.65 24.52
N PRO A 207 -16.14 -10.45 25.17
CA PRO A 207 -15.67 -11.53 26.03
C PRO A 207 -14.81 -12.57 25.30
N ALA A 208 -15.05 -12.75 24.00
CA ALA A 208 -14.32 -13.67 23.13
C ALA A 208 -13.08 -13.04 22.48
N LEU A 209 -12.94 -11.71 22.46
CA LEU A 209 -11.80 -10.99 21.87
C LEU A 209 -10.65 -10.83 22.88
N ARG A 210 -10.15 -11.96 23.38
CA ARG A 210 -9.01 -12.04 24.31
C ARG A 210 -7.95 -12.99 23.78
N ASN A 211 -6.68 -12.67 24.04
CA ASN A 211 -5.52 -13.38 23.51
C ASN A 211 -5.55 -13.47 21.97
N VAL A 212 -6.07 -12.42 21.32
CA VAL A 212 -6.07 -12.31 19.86
C VAL A 212 -4.63 -12.14 19.38
N THR A 213 -4.30 -12.80 18.28
CA THR A 213 -2.97 -12.78 17.66
C THR A 213 -3.02 -12.25 16.24
N GLN A 214 -4.15 -12.37 15.56
CA GLN A 214 -4.36 -11.87 14.22
C GLN A 214 -5.81 -11.42 14.03
N ILE A 215 -6.01 -10.40 13.22
CA ILE A 215 -7.32 -9.94 12.75
C ILE A 215 -7.29 -10.00 11.22
N GLN A 216 -8.40 -10.43 10.62
CA GLN A 216 -8.66 -10.37 9.18
C GLN A 216 -9.96 -9.63 8.93
N ALA A 217 -10.08 -9.00 7.77
CA ALA A 217 -11.25 -8.20 7.41
C ALA A 217 -11.82 -8.62 6.05
N THR A 218 -13.15 -8.62 5.94
CA THR A 218 -13.88 -8.51 4.67
C THR A 218 -14.21 -7.03 4.43
N GLN A 219 -15.08 -6.71 3.46
CA GLN A 219 -15.47 -5.32 3.21
C GLN A 219 -16.26 -4.71 4.40
N SER A 220 -16.94 -5.52 5.22
CA SER A 220 -17.82 -5.03 6.30
C SER A 220 -17.79 -5.87 7.60
N ALA A 221 -16.90 -6.85 7.72
CA ALA A 221 -16.78 -7.68 8.91
C ALA A 221 -15.32 -8.00 9.25
N PHE A 222 -15.08 -8.36 10.50
CA PHE A 222 -13.78 -8.78 11.01
C PHE A 222 -13.84 -10.21 11.56
N ALA A 223 -12.71 -10.92 11.48
CA ALA A 223 -12.48 -12.20 12.14
C ALA A 223 -11.18 -12.13 12.96
N ALA A 224 -11.25 -12.46 14.24
CA ALA A 224 -10.11 -12.52 15.14
C ALA A 224 -9.68 -13.96 15.40
N LEU A 225 -8.40 -14.25 15.18
CA LEU A 225 -7.74 -15.51 15.53
C LEU A 225 -7.06 -15.37 16.89
N ARG A 226 -7.45 -16.23 17.83
CA ARG A 226 -6.89 -16.30 19.18
C ARG A 226 -5.70 -17.25 19.22
N SER A 227 -4.81 -17.07 20.21
CA SER A 227 -3.62 -17.91 20.41
C SER A 227 -3.93 -19.38 20.70
N ASP A 228 -5.15 -19.69 21.16
CA ASP A 228 -5.65 -21.06 21.35
C ASP A 228 -6.27 -21.66 20.07
N GLY A 229 -6.17 -20.96 18.94
CA GLY A 229 -6.66 -21.38 17.64
C GLY A 229 -8.18 -21.25 17.46
N PHE A 230 -8.88 -20.57 18.37
CA PHE A 230 -10.31 -20.26 18.18
C PHE A 230 -10.49 -18.99 17.34
N VAL A 231 -11.57 -18.96 16.56
CA VAL A 231 -11.96 -17.78 15.77
C VAL A 231 -13.30 -17.23 16.24
N SER A 232 -13.36 -15.91 16.32
CA SER A 232 -14.58 -15.13 16.55
C SER A 232 -14.70 -14.08 15.45
N ALA A 233 -15.91 -13.82 14.95
CA ALA A 233 -16.16 -12.76 13.98
C ALA A 233 -17.19 -11.75 14.50
N TRP A 234 -17.18 -10.55 13.95
CA TRP A 234 -18.16 -9.50 14.20
C TRP A 234 -18.28 -8.54 13.01
N GLY A 235 -19.31 -7.71 13.01
CA GLY A 235 -19.65 -6.79 11.90
C GLY A 235 -20.89 -7.27 11.15
N ASP A 236 -20.95 -6.98 9.85
CA ASP A 236 -22.11 -7.36 9.04
C ASP A 236 -22.24 -8.89 8.90
N ASP A 237 -23.37 -9.44 9.33
CA ASP A 237 -23.69 -10.87 9.28
C ASP A 237 -23.59 -11.45 7.86
N ALA A 238 -24.06 -10.72 6.84
CA ALA A 238 -24.02 -11.14 5.45
C ALA A 238 -22.59 -11.15 4.90
N CYS A 239 -21.68 -10.36 5.48
CA CYS A 239 -20.27 -10.31 5.12
C CYS A 239 -19.36 -11.16 6.02
N GLY A 240 -19.93 -12.08 6.82
CA GLY A 240 -19.18 -13.02 7.66
C GLY A 240 -18.98 -12.59 9.12
N GLY A 241 -19.71 -11.57 9.58
CA GLY A 241 -19.69 -11.11 10.98
C GLY A 241 -20.30 -12.10 11.98
N ASN A 242 -20.89 -13.19 11.52
CA ASN A 242 -21.56 -14.18 12.38
C ASN A 242 -21.03 -15.60 12.13
N THR A 243 -20.46 -16.20 13.18
CA THR A 243 -19.86 -17.54 13.15
C THR A 243 -20.72 -18.63 13.80
N ARG A 244 -21.92 -18.32 14.28
CA ARG A 244 -22.72 -19.25 15.12
C ARG A 244 -22.92 -20.63 14.49
N LEU A 245 -23.11 -20.69 13.17
CA LEU A 245 -23.35 -21.94 12.44
C LEU A 245 -22.10 -22.82 12.30
N VAL A 246 -20.90 -22.24 12.39
CA VAL A 246 -19.62 -22.94 12.18
C VAL A 246 -18.71 -22.88 13.42
N GLN A 247 -19.19 -22.34 14.54
CA GLN A 247 -18.39 -22.05 15.73
C GLN A 247 -17.68 -23.30 16.30
N PHE A 248 -18.31 -24.47 16.19
CA PHE A 248 -17.74 -25.75 16.66
C PHE A 248 -16.55 -26.24 15.83
N ASP A 249 -16.47 -25.81 14.57
CA ASP A 249 -15.39 -26.15 13.64
C ASP A 249 -14.27 -25.11 13.62
N LEU A 250 -14.54 -23.88 14.07
CA LEU A 250 -13.59 -22.78 14.20
C LEU A 250 -12.68 -22.90 15.43
N LYS A 251 -11.97 -24.02 15.50
CA LYS A 251 -10.97 -24.36 16.52
C LYS A 251 -9.73 -24.94 15.85
N LYS A 252 -8.58 -24.78 16.49
CA LYS A 252 -7.26 -25.15 15.93
C LYS A 252 -7.02 -24.50 14.57
N VAL A 253 -7.53 -23.29 14.36
CA VAL A 253 -7.28 -22.49 13.17
C VAL A 253 -5.87 -21.94 13.23
N THR A 254 -5.19 -21.93 12.09
CA THR A 254 -3.82 -21.41 11.94
C THR A 254 -3.78 -20.17 11.06
N HIS A 255 -4.69 -20.06 10.08
CA HIS A 255 -4.75 -18.97 9.13
C HIS A 255 -6.19 -18.67 8.74
N ILE A 256 -6.49 -17.40 8.45
CA ILE A 256 -7.77 -16.94 7.93
C ILE A 256 -7.49 -16.13 6.66
N GLN A 257 -8.28 -16.37 5.62
CA GLN A 257 -8.28 -15.60 4.38
C GLN A 257 -9.69 -15.06 4.13
N SER A 258 -9.81 -13.88 3.52
CA SER A 258 -11.11 -13.24 3.20
C SER A 258 -11.28 -12.95 1.72
N THR A 259 -12.52 -12.98 1.25
CA THR A 259 -13.00 -12.29 0.03
C THR A 259 -13.71 -11.00 0.46
N ASN A 260 -14.43 -10.32 -0.44
CA ASN A 260 -15.20 -9.13 -0.04
C ASN A 260 -16.29 -9.41 0.99
N GLY A 261 -16.83 -10.64 1.06
CA GLY A 261 -17.97 -10.94 1.93
C GLY A 261 -17.93 -12.29 2.62
N ALA A 262 -16.83 -13.04 2.54
CA ALA A 262 -16.70 -14.33 3.18
C ALA A 262 -15.30 -14.56 3.73
N PHE A 263 -15.19 -15.51 4.64
CA PHE A 263 -13.94 -15.97 5.21
C PHE A 263 -13.74 -17.46 4.97
N ALA A 264 -12.48 -17.87 4.87
CA ALA A 264 -12.03 -19.25 4.87
C ALA A 264 -10.90 -19.42 5.90
N ALA A 265 -11.06 -20.36 6.82
CA ALA A 265 -10.09 -20.66 7.85
C ALA A 265 -9.39 -22.01 7.57
N ILE A 266 -8.06 -22.01 7.57
CA ILE A 266 -7.23 -23.22 7.51
C ILE A 266 -6.99 -23.72 8.93
N ARG A 267 -7.46 -24.93 9.22
CA ARG A 267 -7.26 -25.64 10.49
C ARG A 267 -5.94 -26.39 10.52
N GLU A 268 -5.53 -26.80 11.71
CA GLU A 268 -4.47 -27.79 11.92
C GLU A 268 -4.72 -29.01 11.00
N HIS A 269 -3.66 -29.47 10.32
CA HIS A 269 -3.71 -30.50 9.27
C HIS A 269 -4.35 -30.08 7.92
N GLY A 270 -4.59 -28.79 7.71
CA GLY A 270 -4.91 -28.24 6.38
C GLY A 270 -6.35 -28.49 5.90
N SER A 271 -7.29 -28.77 6.81
CA SER A 271 -8.72 -28.75 6.50
C SER A 271 -9.26 -27.32 6.52
N VAL A 272 -10.32 -27.05 5.74
CA VAL A 272 -10.87 -25.68 5.59
C VAL A 272 -12.29 -25.59 6.11
N VAL A 273 -12.62 -24.47 6.77
CA VAL A 273 -13.97 -24.08 7.19
C VAL A 273 -14.28 -22.71 6.61
N THR A 274 -15.47 -22.54 6.03
CA THR A 274 -15.88 -21.27 5.40
C THR A 274 -17.14 -20.72 6.04
N TRP A 275 -17.30 -19.39 6.02
CA TRP A 275 -18.53 -18.71 6.44
C TRP A 275 -18.67 -17.33 5.77
N GLY A 276 -19.86 -16.73 5.87
CA GLY A 276 -20.22 -15.45 5.24
C GLY A 276 -21.04 -15.62 3.97
N ALA A 277 -20.99 -14.64 3.07
CA ALA A 277 -21.80 -14.61 1.86
C ALA A 277 -21.53 -15.82 0.96
N LYS A 278 -22.57 -16.59 0.64
CA LYS A 278 -22.52 -17.75 -0.26
C LYS A 278 -21.91 -17.38 -1.63
N MET A 279 -22.34 -16.26 -2.20
CA MET A 279 -21.85 -15.77 -3.51
C MET A 279 -20.39 -15.31 -3.48
N CYS A 280 -19.80 -15.14 -2.29
CA CYS A 280 -18.40 -14.77 -2.12
C CYS A 280 -17.55 -15.94 -1.60
N GLY A 281 -18.06 -17.18 -1.64
CA GLY A 281 -17.32 -18.38 -1.18
C GLY A 281 -17.52 -18.75 0.29
N GLY A 282 -18.54 -18.19 0.96
CA GLY A 282 -18.89 -18.58 2.33
C GLY A 282 -19.43 -20.01 2.47
N ASP A 283 -19.81 -20.65 1.35
CA ASP A 283 -20.25 -22.04 1.26
C ASP A 283 -19.27 -22.85 0.39
N SER A 284 -18.55 -23.77 1.01
CA SER A 284 -17.59 -24.68 0.37
C SER A 284 -18.08 -26.14 0.34
N HIS A 285 -19.35 -26.41 0.67
CA HIS A 285 -19.85 -27.77 0.88
C HIS A 285 -19.61 -28.70 -0.32
N SER A 286 -19.77 -28.18 -1.54
CA SER A 286 -19.58 -28.94 -2.79
C SER A 286 -18.15 -29.43 -3.02
N VAL A 287 -17.15 -28.76 -2.44
CA VAL A 287 -15.72 -29.11 -2.58
C VAL A 287 -15.10 -29.55 -1.26
N GLN A 288 -15.87 -29.61 -0.17
CA GLN A 288 -15.38 -29.96 1.17
C GLN A 288 -14.54 -31.24 1.22
N PRO A 289 -14.89 -32.35 0.50
CA PRO A 289 -14.05 -33.55 0.49
C PRO A 289 -12.63 -33.34 -0.07
N LEU A 290 -12.45 -32.32 -0.90
CA LEU A 290 -11.17 -31.99 -1.54
C LEU A 290 -10.32 -31.00 -0.71
N LEU A 291 -10.92 -30.32 0.28
CA LEU A 291 -10.28 -29.31 1.12
C LEU A 291 -9.53 -29.93 2.31
N HIS A 292 -8.49 -30.69 1.99
CA HIS A 292 -7.54 -31.29 2.94
C HIS A 292 -6.11 -31.02 2.47
N ASN A 293 -5.13 -31.03 3.39
CA ASN A 293 -3.73 -30.68 3.10
C ASN A 293 -3.57 -29.31 2.40
N VAL A 294 -4.49 -28.38 2.67
CA VAL A 294 -4.42 -27.01 2.15
C VAL A 294 -3.28 -26.28 2.86
N LYS A 295 -2.37 -25.71 2.07
CA LYS A 295 -1.21 -24.96 2.56
C LYS A 295 -1.48 -23.46 2.57
N LYS A 296 -2.15 -22.95 1.53
CA LYS A 296 -2.45 -21.53 1.34
C LYS A 296 -3.79 -21.38 0.65
N ILE A 297 -4.51 -20.31 0.95
CA ILE A 297 -5.70 -19.89 0.20
C ILE A 297 -5.42 -18.52 -0.41
N GLN A 298 -5.66 -18.39 -1.71
CA GLN A 298 -5.71 -17.11 -2.41
C GLN A 298 -7.18 -16.74 -2.64
N SER A 299 -7.51 -15.45 -2.59
CA SER A 299 -8.86 -14.95 -2.85
C SER A 299 -8.86 -13.87 -3.91
N ASN A 300 -10.00 -13.76 -4.59
CA ASN A 300 -10.43 -12.55 -5.29
C ASN A 300 -11.65 -11.96 -4.56
N ARG A 301 -12.44 -11.07 -5.18
CA ARG A 301 -13.60 -10.48 -4.50
C ARG A 301 -14.72 -11.48 -4.19
N TYR A 302 -14.84 -12.57 -4.95
CA TYR A 302 -16.02 -13.46 -4.92
C TYR A 302 -15.71 -14.96 -4.81
N ALA A 303 -14.45 -15.35 -4.86
CA ALA A 303 -14.02 -16.73 -4.91
C ALA A 303 -12.69 -16.95 -4.19
N PHE A 304 -12.46 -18.21 -3.84
CA PHE A 304 -11.23 -18.70 -3.23
C PHE A 304 -10.59 -19.77 -4.10
N ALA A 305 -9.27 -19.84 -4.06
CA ALA A 305 -8.44 -20.88 -4.62
C ALA A 305 -7.49 -21.43 -3.53
N ALA A 306 -7.73 -22.66 -3.09
CA ALA A 306 -6.86 -23.36 -2.14
C ALA A 306 -5.72 -24.06 -2.87
N LEU A 307 -4.49 -23.67 -2.54
CA LEU A 307 -3.27 -24.35 -2.94
C LEU A 307 -2.94 -25.45 -1.92
N LYS A 308 -2.96 -26.70 -2.39
CA LYS A 308 -2.63 -27.88 -1.59
C LYS A 308 -1.12 -28.12 -1.54
N ALA A 309 -0.68 -28.89 -0.54
CA ALA A 309 0.73 -29.23 -0.35
C ALA A 309 1.36 -30.01 -1.53
N ASP A 310 0.55 -30.70 -2.33
CA ASP A 310 0.96 -31.41 -3.54
C ASP A 310 1.05 -30.50 -4.80
N GLY A 311 0.78 -29.20 -4.66
CA GLY A 311 0.78 -28.25 -5.76
C GLY A 311 -0.49 -28.25 -6.61
N SER A 312 -1.53 -29.01 -6.24
CA SER A 312 -2.86 -28.95 -6.87
C SER A 312 -3.71 -27.82 -6.29
N VAL A 313 -4.73 -27.39 -7.04
CA VAL A 313 -5.63 -26.29 -6.66
C VAL A 313 -7.08 -26.74 -6.62
N VAL A 314 -7.81 -26.29 -5.60
CA VAL A 314 -9.26 -26.47 -5.45
C VAL A 314 -9.92 -25.10 -5.33
N THR A 315 -10.95 -24.82 -6.12
CA THR A 315 -11.64 -23.50 -6.12
C THR A 315 -13.09 -23.60 -5.67
N TRP A 316 -13.61 -22.52 -5.08
CA TRP A 316 -15.03 -22.37 -4.77
C TRP A 316 -15.45 -20.90 -4.71
N GLY A 317 -16.76 -20.64 -4.66
CA GLY A 317 -17.35 -19.30 -4.69
C GLY A 317 -18.12 -19.04 -5.97
N ALA A 318 -18.22 -17.78 -6.41
CA ALA A 318 -18.93 -17.45 -7.64
C ALA A 318 -18.28 -18.11 -8.87
N GLN A 319 -19.02 -19.03 -9.51
CA GLN A 319 -18.55 -19.87 -10.61
C GLN A 319 -17.92 -19.05 -11.76
N SER A 320 -18.60 -18.02 -12.24
CA SER A 320 -18.12 -17.16 -13.33
C SER A 320 -17.00 -16.21 -12.93
N ARG A 321 -16.66 -16.11 -11.64
CA ARG A 321 -15.64 -15.21 -11.09
C ARG A 321 -14.49 -15.98 -10.46
N GLY A 322 -14.12 -17.12 -11.05
CA GLY A 322 -12.98 -17.94 -10.62
C GLY A 322 -13.30 -19.04 -9.60
N GLY A 323 -14.55 -19.16 -9.15
CA GLY A 323 -14.98 -20.23 -8.24
C GLY A 323 -15.04 -21.62 -8.87
N ASN A 324 -14.85 -21.74 -10.19
CA ASN A 324 -14.80 -23.01 -10.93
C ASN A 324 -13.56 -23.06 -11.84
N SER A 325 -12.63 -23.97 -11.53
CA SER A 325 -11.41 -24.26 -12.29
C SER A 325 -11.50 -25.53 -13.14
N LEU A 326 -12.65 -26.19 -13.27
CA LEU A 326 -12.78 -27.51 -13.91
C LEU A 326 -12.20 -27.55 -15.33
N ALA A 327 -12.39 -26.47 -16.12
CA ALA A 327 -11.89 -26.37 -17.49
C ALA A 327 -10.35 -26.40 -17.59
N VAL A 328 -9.65 -25.98 -16.54
CA VAL A 328 -8.18 -25.90 -16.49
C VAL A 328 -7.58 -26.82 -15.43
N GLN A 329 -8.38 -27.68 -14.78
CA GLN A 329 -7.99 -28.46 -13.60
C GLN A 329 -6.81 -29.38 -13.89
N ALA A 330 -6.73 -29.94 -15.10
CA ALA A 330 -5.62 -30.80 -15.53
C ALA A 330 -4.28 -30.05 -15.65
N SER A 331 -4.33 -28.73 -15.88
CA SER A 331 -3.14 -27.88 -16.00
C SER A 331 -2.71 -27.28 -14.66
N LEU A 332 -3.57 -27.29 -13.64
CA LEU A 332 -3.28 -26.77 -12.29
C LEU A 332 -2.49 -27.80 -11.46
N VAL A 333 -1.30 -28.13 -11.93
CA VAL A 333 -0.36 -29.07 -11.30
C VAL A 333 0.97 -28.37 -11.00
N ASN A 334 1.60 -28.70 -9.86
CA ASN A 334 2.83 -28.06 -9.41
C ASN A 334 2.75 -26.52 -9.30
N VAL A 335 1.56 -25.99 -8.97
CA VAL A 335 1.32 -24.57 -8.77
C VAL A 335 2.19 -24.06 -7.62
N GLN A 336 2.91 -22.97 -7.85
CA GLN A 336 3.76 -22.32 -6.83
C GLN A 336 3.06 -21.10 -6.23
N GLU A 337 2.37 -20.34 -7.07
CA GLU A 337 1.76 -19.07 -6.70
C GLU A 337 0.45 -18.85 -7.45
N ILE A 338 -0.48 -18.12 -6.82
CA ILE A 338 -1.73 -17.72 -7.44
C ILE A 338 -1.89 -16.21 -7.20
N GLN A 339 -2.15 -15.48 -8.27
CA GLN A 339 -2.49 -14.07 -8.28
C GLN A 339 -3.95 -13.88 -8.72
N ALA A 340 -4.54 -12.74 -8.39
CA ALA A 340 -5.96 -12.48 -8.61
C ALA A 340 -6.22 -11.04 -9.10
N THR A 341 -7.15 -10.91 -10.03
CA THR A 341 -7.91 -9.67 -10.28
C THR A 341 -9.18 -9.70 -9.43
N ASP A 342 -10.13 -8.79 -9.61
CA ASP A 342 -11.39 -8.86 -8.87
C ASP A 342 -12.17 -10.15 -9.18
N TYR A 343 -12.15 -10.64 -10.44
CA TYR A 343 -13.02 -11.72 -10.94
C TYR A 343 -12.27 -12.90 -11.59
N ALA A 344 -10.94 -12.89 -11.63
CA ALA A 344 -10.15 -13.98 -12.23
C ALA A 344 -8.91 -14.33 -11.39
N PHE A 345 -8.31 -15.46 -11.72
CA PHE A 345 -7.06 -15.95 -11.13
C PHE A 345 -6.04 -16.29 -12.20
N ALA A 346 -4.77 -16.14 -11.84
CA ALA A 346 -3.61 -16.56 -12.63
C ALA A 346 -2.67 -17.38 -11.72
N ALA A 347 -2.45 -18.65 -12.04
CA ALA A 347 -1.52 -19.53 -11.35
C ALA A 347 -0.17 -19.56 -12.07
N ILE A 348 0.93 -19.40 -11.32
CA ILE A 348 2.30 -19.60 -11.78
C ILE A 348 2.73 -21.02 -11.40
N LEU A 349 3.04 -21.83 -12.40
CA LEU A 349 3.50 -23.20 -12.22
C LEU A 349 5.01 -23.25 -11.93
N ALA A 350 5.51 -24.41 -11.48
CA ALA A 350 6.93 -24.62 -11.19
C ALA A 350 7.85 -24.38 -12.40
N ASP A 351 7.36 -24.60 -13.62
CA ASP A 351 8.06 -24.35 -14.87
C ASP A 351 7.95 -22.89 -15.36
N ARG A 352 7.37 -22.00 -14.54
CA ARG A 352 7.12 -20.58 -14.83
C ARG A 352 6.11 -20.33 -15.96
N THR A 353 5.29 -21.33 -16.32
CA THR A 353 4.11 -21.16 -17.18
C THR A 353 2.93 -20.63 -16.37
N VAL A 354 2.03 -19.88 -17.02
CA VAL A 354 0.82 -19.32 -16.41
C VAL A 354 -0.43 -20.04 -16.87
N VAL A 355 -1.30 -20.41 -15.92
CA VAL A 355 -2.65 -20.92 -16.18
C VAL A 355 -3.67 -19.94 -15.59
N VAL A 356 -4.64 -19.50 -16.39
CA VAL A 356 -5.66 -18.54 -15.98
C VAL A 356 -7.06 -19.15 -15.98
N TRP A 357 -7.95 -18.64 -15.12
CA TRP A 357 -9.37 -18.98 -15.12
C TRP A 357 -10.22 -17.91 -14.43
N GLY A 358 -11.53 -17.95 -14.65
CA GLY A 358 -12.50 -16.99 -14.13
C GLY A 358 -13.13 -16.18 -15.25
N ASP A 359 -13.47 -14.93 -14.95
CA ASP A 359 -14.12 -14.06 -15.94
C ASP A 359 -13.15 -13.70 -17.09
N PRO A 360 -13.47 -14.02 -18.36
CA PRO A 360 -12.56 -13.79 -19.48
C PRO A 360 -12.17 -12.32 -19.68
N GLN A 361 -13.09 -11.37 -19.44
CA GLN A 361 -12.82 -9.95 -19.60
C GLN A 361 -11.91 -9.41 -18.47
N HIS A 362 -11.83 -10.12 -17.34
CA HIS A 362 -11.00 -9.74 -16.19
C HIS A 362 -9.70 -10.55 -16.10
N GLY A 363 -9.26 -11.14 -17.21
CA GLY A 363 -8.01 -11.91 -17.30
C GLY A 363 -8.14 -13.40 -17.03
N GLY A 364 -9.36 -13.94 -16.98
CA GLY A 364 -9.64 -15.38 -16.87
C GLY A 364 -9.44 -16.17 -18.16
N SER A 365 -9.01 -15.49 -19.23
CA SER A 365 -8.62 -16.06 -20.53
C SER A 365 -7.56 -15.14 -21.16
N PHE A 366 -6.68 -15.71 -21.99
CA PHE A 366 -5.75 -14.92 -22.80
C PHE A 366 -6.39 -14.40 -24.10
N THR A 367 -7.47 -15.03 -24.56
CA THR A 367 -8.20 -14.61 -25.76
C THR A 367 -9.49 -13.90 -25.33
N SER A 368 -9.56 -12.59 -25.53
CA SER A 368 -10.72 -11.76 -25.17
C SER A 368 -11.83 -11.81 -26.25
N GLY A 369 -12.25 -13.00 -26.71
CA GLY A 369 -13.41 -13.15 -27.61
C GLY A 369 -13.32 -12.47 -29.00
N ILE A 370 -12.26 -11.70 -29.27
CA ILE A 370 -11.91 -11.16 -30.58
C ILE A 370 -10.81 -12.06 -31.13
N LEU A 371 -10.97 -12.52 -32.37
CA LEU A 371 -9.92 -13.20 -33.14
C LEU A 371 -8.83 -12.18 -33.47
N ASP A 372 -8.06 -11.76 -32.47
CA ASP A 372 -6.88 -10.93 -32.65
C ASP A 372 -5.72 -11.84 -33.07
N PRO A 373 -5.09 -11.63 -34.24
CA PRO A 373 -3.89 -12.38 -34.65
C PRO A 373 -2.70 -12.22 -33.68
N ASN A 374 -2.72 -11.25 -32.77
CA ASN A 374 -1.74 -11.07 -31.69
C ASN A 374 -2.16 -11.73 -30.37
N SER A 375 -3.23 -12.53 -30.35
CA SER A 375 -3.71 -13.21 -29.14
C SER A 375 -2.62 -14.09 -28.53
N ILE A 376 -2.37 -13.87 -27.25
CA ILE A 376 -1.46 -14.69 -26.46
C ILE A 376 -2.10 -16.07 -26.28
N SER A 377 -1.43 -17.14 -26.74
CA SER A 377 -1.90 -18.50 -26.49
C SER A 377 -1.39 -19.06 -25.17
N GLU A 378 -0.22 -18.60 -24.72
CA GLU A 378 0.47 -19.07 -23.53
C GLU A 378 1.48 -18.02 -23.05
N ILE A 379 1.69 -17.92 -21.74
CA ILE A 379 2.73 -17.08 -21.13
C ILE A 379 3.69 -17.99 -20.35
N ARG A 380 4.99 -17.86 -20.62
CA ARG A 380 6.08 -18.65 -20.02
C ARG A 380 7.17 -17.74 -19.47
N ASN A 381 8.09 -18.32 -18.69
CA ASN A 381 9.24 -17.62 -18.10
C ASN A 381 8.82 -16.45 -17.20
N VAL A 382 7.68 -16.56 -16.51
CA VAL A 382 7.18 -15.50 -15.64
C VAL A 382 7.99 -15.42 -14.35
N ALA A 383 8.53 -14.23 -14.10
CA ALA A 383 9.21 -13.90 -12.86
C ALA A 383 8.22 -13.45 -11.77
N ALA A 384 7.27 -12.58 -12.14
CA ALA A 384 6.23 -12.06 -11.24
C ALA A 384 4.97 -11.64 -12.02
N ILE A 385 3.82 -11.60 -11.35
CA ILE A 385 2.56 -11.07 -11.89
C ILE A 385 2.05 -9.97 -10.96
N GLN A 386 1.60 -8.87 -11.54
CA GLN A 386 0.85 -7.81 -10.87
C GLN A 386 -0.56 -7.71 -11.46
N SER A 387 -1.50 -7.16 -10.71
CA SER A 387 -2.91 -7.04 -11.14
C SER A 387 -3.49 -5.66 -10.86
N THR A 388 -4.35 -5.20 -11.77
CA THR A 388 -5.38 -4.20 -11.49
C THR A 388 -6.68 -4.91 -11.08
N LYS A 389 -7.81 -4.21 -11.00
CA LYS A 389 -9.12 -4.85 -10.77
C LYS A 389 -9.54 -5.80 -11.89
N SER A 390 -9.06 -5.60 -13.12
CA SER A 390 -9.55 -6.35 -14.29
C SER A 390 -8.46 -6.78 -15.27
N ALA A 391 -7.19 -6.55 -14.97
CA ALA A 391 -6.09 -6.94 -15.84
C ALA A 391 -4.90 -7.46 -15.04
N PHE A 392 -4.08 -8.27 -15.69
CA PHE A 392 -2.79 -8.73 -15.19
C PHE A 392 -1.66 -8.18 -16.05
N ALA A 393 -0.50 -8.02 -15.44
CA ALA A 393 0.77 -7.75 -16.10
C ALA A 393 1.84 -8.70 -15.55
N ALA A 394 2.41 -9.54 -16.41
CA ALA A 394 3.50 -10.44 -16.07
C ALA A 394 4.84 -9.80 -16.44
N ILE A 395 5.77 -9.78 -15.47
CA ILE A 395 7.19 -9.51 -15.72
C ILE A 395 7.85 -10.84 -16.07
N LEU A 396 8.46 -10.91 -17.25
CA LEU A 396 9.19 -12.10 -17.72
C LEU A 396 10.63 -12.10 -17.20
N ALA A 397 11.29 -13.25 -17.25
CA ALA A 397 12.65 -13.43 -16.75
C ALA A 397 13.70 -12.55 -17.45
N ASP A 398 13.42 -12.06 -18.66
CA ASP A 398 14.27 -11.12 -19.41
C ASP A 398 13.97 -9.65 -19.08
N GLY A 399 13.03 -9.38 -18.18
CA GLY A 399 12.60 -8.03 -17.79
C GLY A 399 11.61 -7.37 -18.74
N SER A 400 11.12 -8.08 -19.76
CA SER A 400 9.98 -7.62 -20.57
C SER A 400 8.65 -7.85 -19.85
N VAL A 401 7.59 -7.20 -20.35
CA VAL A 401 6.25 -7.29 -19.76
C VAL A 401 5.23 -7.76 -20.79
N VAL A 402 4.28 -8.57 -20.35
CA VAL A 402 3.10 -8.96 -21.11
C VAL A 402 1.87 -8.70 -20.26
N SER A 403 0.86 -8.02 -20.81
CA SER A 403 -0.41 -7.76 -20.14
C SER A 403 -1.57 -8.50 -20.80
N TRP A 404 -2.62 -8.81 -20.03
CA TRP A 404 -3.88 -9.35 -20.54
C TRP A 404 -5.05 -9.01 -19.60
N GLY A 405 -6.28 -9.17 -20.12
CA GLY A 405 -7.52 -8.80 -19.42
C GLY A 405 -8.20 -7.62 -20.09
N TRP A 406 -8.90 -6.77 -19.32
CA TRP A 406 -9.65 -5.65 -19.89
C TRP A 406 -8.69 -4.60 -20.47
N PRO A 407 -8.76 -4.26 -21.77
CA PRO A 407 -7.78 -3.37 -22.41
C PRO A 407 -7.64 -2.02 -21.69
N ASP A 408 -8.75 -1.31 -21.47
CA ASP A 408 -8.77 -0.01 -20.78
C ASP A 408 -8.33 -0.07 -19.30
N HIS A 409 -8.23 -1.26 -18.69
CA HIS A 409 -7.77 -1.42 -17.30
C HIS A 409 -6.30 -1.90 -17.24
N GLY A 410 -5.56 -1.74 -18.34
CA GLY A 410 -4.15 -2.13 -18.47
C GLY A 410 -3.94 -3.53 -19.03
N GLY A 411 -4.98 -4.17 -19.56
CA GLY A 411 -4.88 -5.46 -20.24
C GLY A 411 -4.15 -5.38 -21.58
N ASP A 412 -4.10 -4.20 -22.18
CA ASP A 412 -3.33 -3.93 -23.41
C ASP A 412 -2.18 -2.95 -23.10
N SER A 413 -0.96 -3.36 -23.42
CA SER A 413 0.28 -2.60 -23.26
C SER A 413 1.02 -2.38 -24.59
N TRP A 414 0.37 -2.70 -25.72
CA TRP A 414 0.98 -2.67 -27.05
C TRP A 414 1.68 -1.35 -27.37
N GLU A 415 1.01 -0.22 -27.13
CA GLU A 415 1.51 1.13 -27.41
C GLU A 415 2.82 1.47 -26.66
N VAL A 416 3.09 0.81 -25.54
CA VAL A 416 4.30 1.05 -24.72
C VAL A 416 5.25 -0.14 -24.69
N GLN A 417 4.97 -1.21 -25.45
CA GLN A 417 5.70 -2.47 -25.40
C GLN A 417 7.20 -2.30 -25.66
N ASP A 418 7.59 -1.42 -26.59
CA ASP A 418 8.99 -1.15 -26.93
C ASP A 418 9.80 -0.53 -25.79
N ARG A 419 9.11 0.12 -24.84
CA ARG A 419 9.68 0.77 -23.66
C ARG A 419 9.69 -0.16 -22.45
N LEU A 420 8.88 -1.21 -22.41
CA LEU A 420 8.80 -2.15 -21.28
C LEU A 420 9.96 -3.17 -21.32
N LYS A 421 11.18 -2.68 -21.07
CA LYS A 421 12.42 -3.47 -21.03
C LYS A 421 13.16 -3.22 -19.72
N ASP A 422 13.80 -4.25 -19.20
CA ASP A 422 14.48 -4.21 -17.89
C ASP A 422 13.58 -3.70 -16.74
N VAL A 423 12.31 -4.10 -16.77
CA VAL A 423 11.33 -3.76 -15.74
C VAL A 423 11.68 -4.47 -14.44
N LYS A 424 11.85 -3.69 -13.36
CA LYS A 424 12.17 -4.21 -12.02
C LYS A 424 10.95 -4.40 -11.15
N GLN A 425 9.98 -3.48 -11.27
CA GLN A 425 8.77 -3.48 -10.48
C GLN A 425 7.63 -2.90 -11.30
N ILE A 426 6.42 -3.42 -11.07
CA ILE A 426 5.18 -2.81 -11.55
C ILE A 426 4.35 -2.45 -10.31
N GLN A 427 3.86 -1.22 -10.24
CA GLN A 427 2.84 -0.79 -9.31
C GLN A 427 1.51 -0.66 -10.06
N SER A 428 0.42 -1.07 -9.44
CA SER A 428 -0.93 -0.95 -10.01
C SER A 428 -1.84 -0.11 -9.12
N ASN A 429 -2.87 0.45 -9.75
CA ASN A 429 -4.07 0.94 -9.08
C ASN A 429 -5.30 0.17 -9.60
N ASN A 430 -6.52 0.73 -9.45
CA ASN A 430 -7.71 0.02 -9.91
C ASN A 430 -7.68 -0.32 -11.41
N PHE A 431 -7.16 0.56 -12.28
CA PHE A 431 -7.32 0.46 -13.75
C PHE A 431 -6.06 0.85 -14.56
N ALA A 432 -4.92 1.09 -13.92
CA ALA A 432 -3.67 1.45 -14.58
C ALA A 432 -2.45 0.81 -13.90
N PHE A 433 -1.36 0.73 -14.66
CA PHE A 433 -0.06 0.25 -14.21
C PHE A 433 1.02 1.32 -14.42
N ALA A 434 2.03 1.29 -13.55
CA ALA A 434 3.27 2.04 -13.66
C ALA A 434 4.46 1.10 -13.43
N ALA A 435 5.27 0.89 -14.47
CA ALA A 435 6.51 0.11 -14.42
C ALA A 435 7.69 1.00 -14.05
N LEU A 436 8.50 0.56 -13.09
CA LEU A 436 9.81 1.11 -12.75
C LEU A 436 10.90 0.27 -13.42
N LEU A 437 11.70 0.91 -14.28
CA LEU A 437 12.77 0.29 -15.05
C LEU A 437 14.10 0.34 -14.29
N GLY A 438 15.08 -0.47 -14.72
CA GLY A 438 16.39 -0.57 -14.07
C GLY A 438 17.22 0.72 -14.10
N ASP A 439 16.93 1.65 -15.01
CA ASP A 439 17.54 2.99 -15.08
C ASP A 439 16.83 4.04 -14.20
N GLY A 440 15.74 3.67 -13.53
CA GLY A 440 14.92 4.55 -12.71
C GLY A 440 13.86 5.34 -13.48
N SER A 441 13.68 5.09 -14.79
CA SER A 441 12.58 5.66 -15.56
C SER A 441 11.24 4.94 -15.31
N VAL A 442 10.14 5.62 -15.65
CA VAL A 442 8.78 5.11 -15.44
C VAL A 442 8.03 5.02 -16.76
N VAL A 443 7.34 3.91 -16.97
CA VAL A 443 6.43 3.67 -18.11
C VAL A 443 5.05 3.33 -17.57
N THR A 444 4.02 4.03 -18.03
CA THR A 444 2.62 3.83 -17.59
C THR A 444 1.74 3.35 -18.73
N TRP A 445 0.68 2.59 -18.41
CA TRP A 445 -0.37 2.20 -19.35
C TRP A 445 -1.67 1.85 -18.63
N GLY A 446 -2.76 1.67 -19.39
CA GLY A 446 -4.12 1.46 -18.89
C GLY A 446 -4.95 2.75 -18.96
N ASN A 447 -5.94 2.91 -18.08
CA ASN A 447 -6.86 4.03 -18.15
C ASN A 447 -6.12 5.37 -17.92
N ALA A 448 -6.18 6.28 -18.90
CA ALA A 448 -5.48 7.56 -18.84
C ALA A 448 -5.86 8.41 -17.61
N GLY A 449 -7.16 8.46 -17.26
CA GLY A 449 -7.63 9.21 -16.09
C GLY A 449 -7.13 8.65 -14.77
N TYR A 450 -6.88 7.34 -14.70
CA TYR A 450 -6.29 6.66 -13.54
C TYR A 450 -4.75 6.71 -13.54
N GLY A 451 -4.13 7.53 -14.39
CA GLY A 451 -2.68 7.66 -14.46
C GLY A 451 -1.99 6.63 -15.37
N GLY A 452 -2.74 5.99 -16.27
CA GLY A 452 -2.18 5.23 -17.39
C GLY A 452 -1.40 6.12 -18.38
N ASP A 453 -1.69 7.42 -18.40
CA ASP A 453 -0.91 8.44 -19.12
C ASP A 453 -0.18 9.35 -18.12
N SER A 454 1.16 9.31 -18.13
CA SER A 454 2.03 10.17 -17.31
C SER A 454 2.70 11.30 -18.10
N SER A 455 2.31 11.56 -19.36
CA SER A 455 2.96 12.54 -20.25
C SER A 455 3.00 13.95 -19.66
N ALA A 456 1.93 14.36 -18.97
CA ALA A 456 1.85 15.67 -18.31
C ALA A 456 2.94 15.89 -17.24
N VAL A 457 3.44 14.82 -16.63
CA VAL A 457 4.47 14.87 -15.57
C VAL A 457 5.80 14.27 -15.99
N GLU A 458 5.97 13.87 -17.25
CA GLU A 458 7.20 13.25 -17.76
C GLU A 458 8.45 14.10 -17.48
N HIS A 459 8.34 15.42 -17.62
CA HIS A 459 9.43 16.36 -17.34
C HIS A 459 9.86 16.36 -15.85
N ARG A 460 8.95 16.00 -14.93
CA ARG A 460 9.22 15.86 -13.48
C ARG A 460 9.73 14.48 -13.12
N LEU A 461 9.42 13.45 -13.92
CA LEU A 461 9.91 12.07 -13.75
C LEU A 461 11.30 11.82 -14.37
N ARG A 462 12.06 12.87 -14.71
CA ARG A 462 13.40 12.76 -15.33
C ARG A 462 14.50 12.31 -14.36
N GLY A 463 14.29 12.46 -13.06
CA GLY A 463 15.22 11.94 -12.04
C GLY A 463 15.01 10.44 -11.82
N PRO A 464 16.02 9.70 -11.31
CA PRO A 464 15.85 8.29 -11.01
C PRO A 464 14.74 8.09 -9.97
N VAL A 465 13.64 7.47 -10.36
CA VAL A 465 12.57 7.09 -9.43
C VAL A 465 13.03 5.90 -8.61
N VAL A 466 12.78 5.95 -7.29
CA VAL A 466 13.19 4.88 -6.37
C VAL A 466 12.01 4.10 -5.81
N LYS A 467 10.81 4.70 -5.81
CA LYS A 467 9.59 4.07 -5.28
C LYS A 467 8.35 4.67 -5.94
N ILE A 468 7.36 3.82 -6.20
CA ILE A 468 6.02 4.23 -6.67
C ILE A 468 5.00 3.65 -5.71
N GLN A 469 4.02 4.44 -5.30
CA GLN A 469 2.84 4.03 -4.55
C GLN A 469 1.59 4.46 -5.32
N ALA A 470 0.47 3.77 -5.13
CA ALA A 470 -0.81 4.11 -5.74
C ALA A 470 -1.93 4.31 -4.70
N THR A 471 -2.88 5.22 -5.00
CA THR A 471 -4.25 5.17 -4.46
C THR A 471 -5.08 4.23 -5.33
N GLN A 472 -6.41 4.21 -5.19
CA GLN A 472 -7.25 3.51 -6.15
C GLN A 472 -7.23 4.15 -7.56
N THR A 473 -6.85 5.42 -7.69
CA THR A 473 -7.05 6.21 -8.93
C THR A 473 -5.89 7.11 -9.33
N ALA A 474 -4.79 7.13 -8.56
CA ALA A 474 -3.62 7.96 -8.81
C ALA A 474 -2.33 7.24 -8.40
N PHE A 475 -1.19 7.78 -8.83
CA PHE A 475 0.15 7.34 -8.47
C PHE A 475 0.95 8.47 -7.82
N ALA A 476 1.89 8.09 -6.97
CA ALA A 476 2.91 8.95 -6.38
C ALA A 476 4.28 8.27 -6.50
N ALA A 477 5.23 8.93 -7.14
CA ALA A 477 6.62 8.51 -7.25
C ALA A 477 7.52 9.33 -6.32
N ILE A 478 8.45 8.66 -5.64
CA ILE A 478 9.56 9.29 -4.91
C ILE A 478 10.81 9.16 -5.77
N LEU A 479 11.44 10.29 -6.07
CA LEU A 479 12.71 10.35 -6.79
C LEU A 479 13.90 10.19 -5.83
N ALA A 480 15.05 9.86 -6.38
CA ALA A 480 16.30 9.69 -5.64
C ALA A 480 16.75 10.95 -4.91
N ASP A 481 16.26 12.14 -5.29
CA ASP A 481 16.48 13.42 -4.61
C ASP A 481 15.37 13.78 -3.60
N GLY A 482 14.46 12.85 -3.32
CA GLY A 482 13.34 13.03 -2.40
C GLY A 482 12.18 13.85 -2.97
N ALA A 483 12.23 14.28 -4.24
CA ALA A 483 11.09 14.91 -4.88
C ALA A 483 9.93 13.91 -5.00
N VAL A 484 8.71 14.39 -4.75
CA VAL A 484 7.48 13.61 -4.91
C VAL A 484 6.74 14.11 -6.15
N VAL A 485 6.44 13.20 -7.07
CA VAL A 485 5.71 13.48 -8.30
C VAL A 485 4.44 12.63 -8.32
N THR A 486 3.29 13.27 -8.52
CA THR A 486 1.98 12.59 -8.55
C THR A 486 1.30 12.77 -9.89
N TRP A 487 0.47 11.80 -10.29
CA TRP A 487 -0.37 11.88 -11.49
C TRP A 487 -1.58 10.94 -11.39
N GLY A 488 -2.55 11.10 -12.29
CA GLY A 488 -3.86 10.42 -12.27
C GLY A 488 -4.98 11.41 -11.93
N TYR A 489 -6.06 10.95 -11.30
CA TYR A 489 -7.18 11.84 -10.94
C TYR A 489 -6.75 12.92 -9.92
N ASP A 490 -6.75 14.18 -10.34
CA ASP A 490 -6.32 15.33 -9.54
C ASP A 490 -6.96 15.37 -8.15
N SER A 491 -8.28 15.22 -8.09
CA SER A 491 -9.05 15.28 -6.84
C SER A 491 -8.88 14.06 -5.93
N GLU A 492 -8.18 13.02 -6.39
CA GLU A 492 -8.03 11.74 -5.70
C GLU A 492 -6.55 11.35 -5.45
N GLY A 493 -5.69 12.37 -5.37
CA GLY A 493 -4.26 12.22 -5.07
C GLY A 493 -3.34 12.45 -6.26
N GLY A 494 -3.88 12.65 -7.47
CA GLY A 494 -3.12 12.93 -8.69
C GLY A 494 -2.38 14.27 -8.65
N SER A 495 -2.82 15.23 -7.83
CA SER A 495 -2.19 16.54 -7.67
C SER A 495 -1.70 16.77 -6.24
N SER A 496 -0.37 16.87 -6.06
CA SER A 496 0.27 17.24 -4.79
C SER A 496 0.55 18.74 -4.67
N SER A 497 0.16 19.57 -5.65
CA SER A 497 0.40 21.02 -5.65
C SER A 497 -0.05 21.74 -4.36
N PRO A 498 -1.18 21.36 -3.70
CA PRO A 498 -1.60 22.00 -2.45
C PRO A 498 -0.60 21.83 -1.30
N VAL A 499 0.24 20.78 -1.33
CA VAL A 499 1.16 20.40 -0.25
C VAL A 499 2.63 20.38 -0.70
N GLU A 500 2.93 20.90 -1.89
CA GLU A 500 4.28 20.86 -2.47
C GLU A 500 5.34 21.50 -1.55
N ARG A 501 4.96 22.57 -0.84
CA ARG A 501 5.82 23.18 0.19
C ARG A 501 6.03 22.24 1.36
N ASP A 502 4.98 21.62 1.89
CA ASP A 502 5.07 20.75 3.06
C ASP A 502 5.90 19.48 2.77
N LEU A 503 5.85 18.97 1.54
CA LEU A 503 6.67 17.85 1.06
C LEU A 503 8.18 18.15 1.10
N ILE A 504 8.59 19.41 1.00
CA ILE A 504 9.99 19.83 1.16
C ILE A 504 10.43 19.74 2.63
N TYR A 505 9.50 19.93 3.57
CA TYR A 505 9.77 20.00 5.01
C TYR A 505 9.56 18.68 5.75
N ILE A 506 9.07 17.63 5.09
CA ILE A 506 9.20 16.23 5.53
C ILE A 506 10.65 15.83 5.46
#